data_AF-A0A645G1K4-F1
#
_entry.id   AF-A0A645G1K4-F1
#
_cell.length_a   1.000
_cell.length_b   1.000
_cell.length_c   1.000
_cell.angle_alpha   90.00
_cell.angle_beta   90.00
_cell.angle_gamma   90.00
#
_symmetry.space_group_name_H-M   'P 1'
#
loop_
_entity.id
_entity.type
_entity.pdbx_description
1 polymer ?
#
loop_
_entity_poly.entity_id
_entity_poly.type
_entity_poly.pdbx_seq_one_letter_code
_entity_poly.pdbx_strand_id
1 'polypeptide(L)'
;MKGGAALNNNIIFADLRAEMARNNIRIKDMAKAIGVTRDTMGLKLSGKAPLRLDEAFKINRDFFPNKSLWELFKELESSDQPERR
;
A
#
# COMPACT_ATOMS: atom_id res chain seq x y z
N MET A 1 2.48 -2.07 -28.88
CA MET A 1 2.48 -2.29 -27.43
C MET A 1 1.51 -1.29 -26.81
N LYS A 2 0.35 -1.74 -26.31
CA LYS A 2 -0.67 -0.84 -25.74
C LYS A 2 -0.16 -0.32 -24.40
N GLY A 3 -0.04 1.01 -24.27
CA GLY A 3 0.27 1.67 -23.01
C GLY A 3 -0.76 1.29 -21.96
N GLY A 4 -0.32 0.59 -20.92
CA GLY A 4 -1.12 0.37 -19.72
C GLY A 4 -1.44 1.72 -19.12
N ALA A 5 -2.73 2.05 -19.01
CA ALA A 5 -3.20 3.27 -18.38
C ALA A 5 -2.45 3.46 -17.06
N ALA A 6 -1.82 4.62 -16.88
CA ALA A 6 -1.27 5.00 -15.60
C ALA A 6 -2.44 5.03 -14.61
N LEU A 7 -2.59 3.95 -13.84
CA LEU A 7 -3.49 3.95 -12.69
C LEU A 7 -3.07 5.15 -11.84
N ASN A 8 -3.94 6.14 -11.76
CA ASN A 8 -3.84 7.20 -10.77
C ASN A 8 -3.86 6.49 -9.41
N ASN A 9 -2.68 6.22 -8.87
CA ASN A 9 -2.53 5.47 -7.63
C ASN A 9 -2.88 6.42 -6.48
N ASN A 10 -4.20 6.55 -6.25
CA ASN A 10 -4.71 7.15 -5.04
C ASN A 10 -4.37 6.20 -3.89
N ILE A 11 -3.25 6.45 -3.21
CA ILE A 11 -2.87 5.71 -2.01
C ILE A 11 -3.71 6.26 -0.86
N ILE A 12 -4.55 5.41 -0.25
CA ILE A 12 -5.43 5.80 0.85
C ILE A 12 -4.68 5.95 2.17
N PHE A 13 -3.49 5.33 2.29
CA PHE A 13 -2.65 5.37 3.48
C PHE A 13 -1.80 6.63 3.52
N ALA A 14 -2.22 7.65 4.26
CA ALA A 14 -1.60 8.97 4.23
C ALA A 14 -0.16 8.95 4.75
N ASP A 15 0.07 8.31 5.89
CA ASP A 15 1.39 8.25 6.51
C ASP A 15 2.36 7.36 5.73
N LEU A 16 1.89 6.23 5.21
CA LEU A 16 2.67 5.41 4.28
C LEU A 16 3.09 6.20 3.05
N ARG A 17 2.16 6.95 2.43
CA ARG A 17 2.46 7.77 1.25
C ARG A 17 3.50 8.85 1.56
N ALA A 18 3.41 9.48 2.73
CA ALA A 18 4.40 10.46 3.17
C ALA A 18 5.79 9.84 3.35
N GLU A 19 5.87 8.68 4.00
CA GLU A 19 7.14 7.96 4.20
C GLU A 19 7.71 7.43 2.90
N MET A 20 6.87 6.98 1.96
CA MET A 20 7.32 6.62 0.61
C MET A 20 8.00 7.79 -0.09
N ALA A 21 7.43 8.99 -0.01
CA ALA A 21 8.01 10.19 -0.61
C ALA A 21 9.33 10.58 0.07
N ARG A 22 9.39 10.55 1.41
CA ARG A 22 10.60 10.86 2.20
C ARG A 22 11.77 9.92 1.88
N ASN A 23 11.48 8.64 1.66
CA ASN A 23 12.49 7.59 1.48
C ASN A 23 12.69 7.18 0.00
N ASN A 24 12.05 7.88 -0.95
CA ASN A 24 12.08 7.56 -2.40
C ASN A 24 11.66 6.10 -2.71
N ILE A 25 10.71 5.56 -1.94
CA ILE A 25 10.17 4.21 -2.14
C ILE A 25 9.01 4.27 -3.14
N ARG A 26 9.07 3.43 -4.17
CA ARG A 26 8.04 3.34 -5.20
C ARG A 26 7.15 2.12 -4.98
N ILE A 27 5.95 2.15 -5.53
CA ILE A 27 4.99 1.04 -5.48
C ILE A 27 5.59 -0.28 -6.01
N LYS A 28 6.45 -0.22 -7.02
CA LYS A 28 7.13 -1.40 -7.57
C LYS A 28 8.08 -2.07 -6.58
N ASP A 29 8.65 -1.30 -5.64
CA ASP A 29 9.60 -1.81 -4.66
C ASP A 29 8.86 -2.63 -3.60
N MET A 30 7.74 -2.09 -3.09
CA MET A 30 6.83 -2.82 -2.21
C MET A 30 6.20 -4.04 -2.91
N ALA A 31 5.80 -3.90 -4.18
CA ALA A 31 5.25 -5.01 -4.96
C ALA A 31 6.24 -6.18 -5.06
N LYS A 32 7.52 -5.87 -5.36
CA LYS A 32 8.59 -6.86 -5.38
C LYS A 32 8.80 -7.51 -4.01
N ALA A 33 8.74 -6.74 -2.92
CA ALA A 33 8.94 -7.27 -1.57
C ALA A 33 7.87 -8.30 -1.18
N ILE A 34 6.60 -8.07 -1.50
CA ILE A 34 5.51 -8.99 -1.14
C ILE A 34 5.15 -9.98 -2.26
N GLY A 35 5.90 -10.01 -3.36
CA GLY A 35 5.73 -10.99 -4.44
C GLY A 35 4.50 -10.80 -5.32
N VAL A 36 4.05 -9.56 -5.54
CA VAL A 36 2.88 -9.23 -6.37
C VAL A 36 3.25 -8.31 -7.53
N THR A 37 2.33 -8.15 -8.50
CA THR A 37 2.51 -7.17 -9.59
C THR A 37 2.37 -5.74 -9.08
N ARG A 38 2.95 -4.76 -9.81
CA ARG A 38 2.75 -3.33 -9.52
C ARG A 38 1.27 -2.96 -9.46
N ASP A 39 0.45 -3.52 -10.34
CA ASP A 39 -0.97 -3.21 -10.44
C ASP A 39 -1.73 -3.79 -9.24
N THR A 40 -1.42 -5.03 -8.83
CA THR A 40 -1.95 -5.63 -7.60
C THR A 40 -1.59 -4.80 -6.38
N MET A 41 -0.35 -4.31 -6.28
CA MET A 41 0.07 -3.42 -5.19
C MET A 41 -0.70 -2.09 -5.23
N GLY A 42 -0.92 -1.52 -6.41
CA GLY A 42 -1.76 -0.32 -6.58
C GLY A 42 -3.20 -0.53 -6.12
N LEU A 43 -3.81 -1.68 -6.42
CA LEU A 43 -5.15 -2.04 -5.92
C LEU A 43 -5.18 -2.14 -4.39
N LYS A 44 -4.16 -2.76 -3.79
CA LYS A 44 -4.04 -2.85 -2.32
C LYS A 44 -3.89 -1.49 -1.66
N LEU A 45 -3.00 -0.63 -2.18
CA LEU A 45 -2.75 0.70 -1.64
C LEU A 45 -3.89 1.69 -1.86
N SER A 46 -4.78 1.42 -2.82
CA SER A 46 -5.98 2.21 -3.08
C SER A 46 -7.23 1.68 -2.36
N GLY A 47 -7.10 0.63 -1.55
CA GLY A 47 -8.23 0.01 -0.85
C GLY A 47 -9.15 -0.85 -1.72
N LYS A 48 -8.84 -1.00 -3.02
CA LYS A 48 -9.64 -1.82 -3.97
C LYS A 48 -9.37 -3.32 -3.85
N ALA A 49 -8.32 -3.70 -3.13
CA ALA A 49 -8.01 -5.07 -2.77
C ALA A 49 -7.52 -5.12 -1.32
N PRO A 50 -7.74 -6.23 -0.59
CA PRO A 50 -7.27 -6.34 0.78
C PRO A 50 -5.73 -6.34 0.85
N LEU A 51 -5.18 -5.52 1.74
CA LEU A 51 -3.81 -5.63 2.21
C LEU A 51 -3.80 -6.56 3.41
N ARG A 52 -3.12 -7.71 3.31
CA ARG A 52 -3.07 -8.71 4.39
C ARG A 52 -2.08 -8.26 5.47
N LEU A 53 -2.31 -8.71 6.71
CA LEU A 53 -1.50 -8.31 7.85
C LEU A 53 -0.02 -8.72 7.70
N ASP A 54 0.26 -9.91 7.18
CA ASP A 54 1.63 -10.38 6.90
C ASP A 54 2.33 -9.54 5.80
N GLU A 55 1.60 -9.10 4.78
CA GLU A 55 2.09 -8.15 3.76
C GLU A 55 2.44 -6.80 4.40
N ALA A 56 1.57 -6.29 5.28
CA ALA A 56 1.81 -5.05 6.01
C ALA A 56 3.05 -5.14 6.91
N PHE A 57 3.21 -6.25 7.66
CA PHE A 57 4.42 -6.53 8.43
C PHE A 57 5.68 -6.58 7.56
N LYS A 58 5.60 -7.23 6.38
CA LYS A 58 6.75 -7.31 5.48
C LYS A 58 7.12 -5.94 4.92
N ILE A 59 6.15 -5.13 4.50
CA ILE A 59 6.39 -3.76 4.04
C ILE A 59 7.00 -2.92 5.16
N ASN A 60 6.45 -2.99 6.37
CA ASN A 60 6.95 -2.22 7.51
C ASN A 60 8.40 -2.59 7.85
N ARG A 61 8.70 -3.88 8.03
CA ARG A 61 10.06 -4.34 8.35
C ARG A 61 11.08 -3.97 7.28
N ASP A 62 10.71 -4.15 6.01
CA ASP A 62 11.67 -4.02 4.90
C ASP A 62 11.90 -2.53 4.51
N PHE A 63 10.95 -1.63 4.80
CA PHE A 63 10.99 -0.24 4.31
C PHE A 63 10.83 0.85 5.38
N PHE A 64 10.10 0.58 6.47
CA PHE A 64 9.73 1.59 7.47
C PHE A 64 9.92 1.07 8.90
N PRO A 65 11.11 0.56 9.27
CA PRO A 65 11.34 -0.10 10.56
C PRO A 65 11.17 0.83 11.77
N ASN A 66 11.20 2.14 11.55
CA ASN A 66 11.04 3.17 12.60
C ASN A 66 9.61 3.70 12.72
N LYS A 67 8.63 3.06 12.07
CA LYS A 67 7.22 3.46 12.07
C LYS A 67 6.37 2.30 12.55
N SER A 68 5.28 2.60 13.26
CA SER A 68 4.34 1.56 13.67
C SER A 68 3.38 1.19 12.55
N LEU A 69 2.82 -0.03 12.59
CA LEU A 69 1.74 -0.42 11.68
C LEU A 69 0.49 0.46 11.86
N TRP A 70 0.20 0.88 13.10
CA TRP A 70 -0.93 1.75 13.43
C TRP A 70 -0.84 3.09 12.73
N GLU A 71 0.35 3.70 12.69
CA GLU A 71 0.56 4.94 11.94
C GLU A 71 0.45 4.71 10.43
N LEU A 72 1.17 3.71 9.91
CA LEU A 72 1.26 3.51 8.46
C LEU A 72 -0.08 3.11 7.80
N PHE A 73 -0.96 2.45 8.55
CA PHE A 73 -2.19 1.84 8.02
C PHE A 73 -3.44 2.23 8.83
N LYS A 74 -3.45 3.40 9.48
CA LYS A 74 -4.57 3.88 10.31
C LYS A 74 -5.93 3.87 9.60
N GLU A 75 -5.95 4.03 8.29
CA GLU A 75 -7.18 4.01 7.48
C GLU A 75 -7.84 2.61 7.42
N LEU A 76 -7.18 1.56 7.91
CA LEU A 76 -7.79 0.24 8.11
C LEU A 76 -8.55 0.10 9.44
N GLU A 77 -8.38 1.03 10.39
CA GLU A 77 -9.04 0.99 11.70
C GLU A 77 -10.51 1.40 11.63
N SER A 78 -10.85 2.32 10.71
CA SER A 78 -12.22 2.79 10.54
C SER A 78 -13.09 1.68 9.96
N SER A 79 -14.03 1.19 10.77
CA SER A 79 -15.02 0.16 10.44
C SER A 79 -16.04 0.57 9.35
N ASP A 80 -15.89 1.73 8.71
CA ASP A 80 -16.64 2.13 7.51
C ASP A 80 -16.10 1.40 6.27
N GLN A 81 -16.17 0.07 6.31
CA GLN A 81 -16.18 -0.72 5.08
C GLN A 81 -17.60 -0.58 4.51
N PRO A 82 -17.85 0.11 3.37
CA PRO A 82 -19.13 -0.04 2.69
C PRO A 82 -19.32 -1.54 2.43
N GLU A 83 -20.47 -2.08 2.87
CA GLU A 83 -20.83 -3.48 2.72
C GLU A 83 -20.36 -4.00 1.36
N ARG A 84 -19.49 -5.01 1.39
CA ARG A 84 -19.07 -5.71 0.18
C ARG A 84 -20.32 -6.38 -0.41
N ARG A 85 -20.96 -5.71 -1.37
CA ARG A 85 -21.99 -6.27 -2.23
C ARG A 85 -21.38 -7.18 -3.29
#